data_AF-A0A8X6IWP8-F1
#
_entry.id   AF-A0A8X6IWP8-F1
#
_cell.length_a   1.000
_cell.length_b   1.000
_cell.length_c   1.000
_cell.angle_alpha   90.00
_cell.angle_beta   90.00
_cell.angle_gamma   90.00
#
_symmetry.space_group_name_H-M   'P 1'
#
loop_
_entity.id
_entity.type
_entity.pdbx_description
1 polymer ?
#
loop_
_entity_poly.entity_id
_entity_poly.type
_entity_poly.pdbx_seq_one_letter_code
_entity_poly.pdbx_strand_id
1 'polypeptide(L)'
;MTVPSIKIAITNSEGYEEEFVKNLYETIIANRKREEELERAEKMRLEELVREQALKEKELQLKFDLERFKIESGFRVNDESNESINSCSVTSKLNLKKLIPDFDPKQSDISLYLVIFERQAKRASIEKKEWVGQLLGLLYL
;
A
#
# COMPACT_ATOMS: atom_id res chain seq x y z
N MET A 1 31.48 7.80 -60.93
CA MET A 1 30.52 8.91 -60.78
C MET A 1 30.80 9.58 -59.44
N THR A 2 30.96 10.90 -59.39
CA THR A 2 31.30 11.63 -58.14
C THR A 2 30.09 12.45 -57.68
N VAL A 3 29.97 12.71 -56.37
CA VAL A 3 28.85 13.51 -55.81
C VAL A 3 28.67 14.86 -56.55
N PRO A 4 29.73 15.60 -56.92
CA PRO A 4 29.59 16.83 -57.70
C PRO A 4 29.01 16.61 -59.11
N SER A 5 29.40 15.52 -59.79
CA SER A 5 28.89 15.23 -61.14
C SER A 5 27.42 14.80 -61.12
N ILE A 6 26.96 14.16 -60.04
CA ILE A 6 25.55 13.86 -59.81
C ILE A 6 24.74 15.13 -59.57
N LYS A 7 25.24 16.05 -58.74
CA LYS A 7 24.56 17.33 -58.46
C LYS A 7 24.28 18.11 -59.74
N ILE A 8 25.29 18.25 -60.60
CA ILE A 8 25.17 18.97 -61.88
C ILE A 8 24.15 18.31 -62.81
N ALA A 9 24.16 16.97 -62.88
CA ALA A 9 23.20 16.22 -63.71
C ALA A 9 21.75 16.39 -63.23
N ILE A 10 21.52 16.45 -61.92
CA ILE A 10 20.18 16.66 -61.33
C ILE A 10 19.70 18.09 -61.55
N THR A 11 20.53 19.09 -61.28
CA THR A 11 20.14 20.50 -61.38
C THR A 11 19.94 20.97 -62.83
N ASN A 12 20.55 20.30 -63.81
CA ASN A 12 20.39 20.61 -65.23
C ASN A 12 19.21 19.86 -65.89
N SER A 13 18.49 19.02 -65.13
CA SER A 13 17.32 18.29 -65.63
C SER A 13 16.13 19.23 -65.84
N GLU A 14 15.39 19.08 -66.94
CA GLU A 14 14.19 19.89 -67.22
C GLU A 14 13.08 19.74 -66.16
N GLY A 15 13.05 18.61 -65.45
CA GLY A 15 12.07 18.36 -64.39
C GLY A 15 12.50 18.80 -62.99
N TYR A 16 13.62 19.50 -62.83
CA TYR A 16 14.09 19.96 -61.53
C TYR A 16 13.42 21.28 -61.13
N GLU A 17 12.57 21.21 -60.10
CA GLU A 17 11.92 22.39 -59.50
C GLU A 17 12.58 22.74 -58.15
N GLU A 18 13.40 23.79 -58.14
CA GLU A 18 14.18 24.17 -56.95
C GLU A 18 13.31 24.52 -55.73
N GLU A 19 12.24 25.31 -55.94
CA GLU A 19 11.34 25.71 -54.86
C GLU A 19 10.57 24.52 -54.28
N PHE A 20 10.14 23.58 -55.13
CA PHE A 20 9.48 22.36 -54.71
C PHE A 20 10.40 21.50 -53.84
N VAL A 21 11.64 21.27 -54.29
CA VAL A 21 12.64 20.49 -53.55
C VAL A 21 13.00 21.16 -52.21
N LYS A 22 13.11 22.49 -52.21
CA LYS A 22 13.37 23.26 -50.99
C LYS A 22 12.22 23.18 -49.99
N ASN A 23 10.97 23.35 -50.45
CA ASN A 23 9.79 23.22 -49.61
C ASN A 23 9.65 21.79 -49.05
N LEU A 24 9.92 20.76 -49.87
CA LEU A 24 9.94 19.38 -49.42
C LEU A 24 10.98 19.16 -48.30
N TYR A 25 12.18 19.71 -48.46
CA TYR A 25 13.23 19.66 -47.44
C TYR A 25 12.82 20.36 -46.14
N GLU A 26 12.28 21.57 -46.23
CA GLU A 26 11.79 22.33 -45.07
C GLU A 26 10.67 21.58 -44.35
N THR A 27 9.74 20.98 -45.08
CA THR A 27 8.65 20.16 -44.53
C THR A 27 9.19 18.94 -43.79
N ILE A 28 10.18 18.24 -44.35
CA ILE A 28 10.81 17.08 -43.69
C ILE A 28 11.48 17.50 -42.38
N ILE A 29 12.20 18.62 -42.36
CA ILE A 29 12.83 19.13 -41.14
C ILE A 29 11.77 19.50 -40.10
N ALA A 30 10.74 20.24 -40.51
CA ALA A 30 9.67 20.68 -39.62
C ALA A 30 8.94 19.48 -39.00
N ASN A 31 8.68 18.43 -39.78
CA ASN A 31 8.05 17.21 -39.29
C ASN A 31 8.93 16.49 -38.26
N ARG A 32 10.22 16.30 -38.55
CA ARG A 32 11.16 15.67 -37.61
C ARG A 32 11.27 16.46 -36.30
N LYS A 33 11.36 17.79 -36.38
CA LYS A 33 11.42 18.64 -35.20
C LYS A 33 10.13 18.56 -34.38
N ARG A 34 8.96 18.57 -35.04
CA ARG A 34 7.67 18.42 -34.36
C ARG A 34 7.54 17.06 -33.68
N GLU A 35 8.00 16.00 -34.31
CA GLU A 35 7.99 14.65 -33.75
C GLU A 35 8.85 14.56 -32.48
N GLU A 36 10.07 15.11 -32.51
CA GLU A 36 10.92 15.21 -31.32
C GLU A 36 10.30 16.04 -30.19
N GLU A 37 9.64 17.15 -30.52
CA GLU A 37 8.95 18.00 -29.54
C GLU A 37 7.77 17.25 -28.90
N LEU A 38 7.03 16.48 -29.69
CA LEU A 38 5.90 15.69 -29.23
C LEU A 38 6.36 14.54 -28.31
N GLU A 39 7.44 13.84 -28.69
CA GLU A 39 8.04 12.79 -27.86
C GLU A 39 8.57 13.36 -26.53
N ARG A 40 9.22 14.53 -26.55
CA ARG A 40 9.66 15.22 -25.32
C ARG A 40 8.47 15.63 -24.44
N ALA A 41 7.40 16.16 -25.04
CA ALA A 41 6.20 16.54 -24.31
C ALA A 41 5.48 15.34 -23.69
N GLU A 42 5.37 14.24 -24.43
CA GLU A 42 4.79 12.99 -23.94
C GLU A 42 5.62 12.40 -22.79
N LYS A 43 6.95 12.39 -22.93
CA LYS A 43 7.86 11.95 -21.86
C LYS A 43 7.71 12.81 -20.59
N MET A 44 7.62 14.13 -20.71
CA MET A 44 7.40 15.02 -19.57
C MET A 44 6.06 14.73 -18.88
N ARG A 45 4.97 14.55 -19.65
CA ARG A 45 3.66 14.19 -19.09
C ARG A 45 3.68 12.86 -18.35
N LEU A 46 4.35 11.86 -18.92
CA LEU A 46 4.48 10.56 -18.28
C LEU A 46 5.27 10.64 -16.98
N GLU A 47 6.38 11.38 -16.97
CA GLU A 47 7.19 11.60 -15.77
C GLU A 47 6.41 12.35 -14.67
N GLU A 48 5.58 13.32 -15.04
CA GLU A 48 4.68 14.03 -14.12
C GLU A 48 3.63 13.10 -13.51
N LEU A 49 2.97 12.26 -14.33
CA LEU A 49 2.02 11.25 -13.84
C LEU A 49 2.66 10.27 -12.87
N VAL A 50 3.88 9.81 -13.17
CA VAL A 50 4.64 8.91 -12.29
C VAL A 50 4.97 9.60 -10.96
N ARG A 51 5.39 10.88 -10.99
CA ARG A 51 5.62 11.65 -9.75
C ARG A 51 4.33 11.79 -8.92
N GLU A 52 3.21 12.09 -9.57
CA GLU A 52 1.93 12.24 -8.89
C GLU A 52 1.47 10.93 -8.25
N GLN A 53 1.62 9.80 -8.96
CA GLN A 53 1.33 8.48 -8.41
C GLN A 53 2.21 8.15 -7.19
N ALA A 54 3.51 8.43 -7.28
CA ALA A 54 4.43 8.21 -6.16
C ALA A 54 4.09 9.09 -4.93
N LEU A 55 3.61 10.31 -5.15
CA LEU A 55 3.11 11.17 -4.05
C LEU A 55 1.86 10.59 -3.41
N LYS A 56 0.88 10.16 -4.21
CA LYS A 56 -0.35 9.51 -3.71
C LYS A 56 -0.05 8.25 -2.91
N GLU A 57 0.90 7.43 -3.37
CA GLU A 57 1.32 6.23 -2.65
C GLU A 57 1.97 6.58 -1.30
N LYS A 58 2.86 7.58 -1.26
CA LYS A 58 3.45 8.07 0.00
C LYS A 58 2.40 8.63 0.95
N GLU A 59 1.42 9.37 0.45
CA GLU A 59 0.31 9.88 1.28
C GLU A 59 -0.54 8.75 1.86
N LEU A 60 -0.84 7.73 1.05
CA LEU A 60 -1.56 6.54 1.52
C LEU A 60 -0.75 5.79 2.58
N GLN A 61 0.55 5.63 2.37
CA GLN A 61 1.43 4.99 3.33
C GLN A 61 1.48 5.76 4.65
N LEU A 62 1.62 7.09 4.60
CA LEU A 62 1.59 7.93 5.80
C LEU A 62 0.25 7.84 6.54
N LYS A 63 -0.87 7.82 5.82
CA LYS A 63 -2.21 7.61 6.42
C LYS A 63 -2.32 6.25 7.10
N PHE A 64 -1.83 5.20 6.45
CA PHE A 64 -1.82 3.85 7.01
C PHE A 64 -0.97 3.79 8.28
N ASP A 65 0.21 4.39 8.28
CA ASP A 65 1.10 4.44 9.45
C ASP A 65 0.45 5.22 10.61
N LEU A 66 -0.22 6.34 10.33
CA LEU A 66 -0.97 7.09 11.33
C LEU A 66 -2.13 6.28 11.92
N GLU A 67 -2.88 5.56 11.08
CA GLU A 67 -3.98 4.70 11.54
C GLU A 67 -3.45 3.54 12.40
N ARG A 68 -2.34 2.93 11.99
CA ARG A 68 -1.63 1.92 12.79
C ARG A 68 -1.23 2.49 14.15
N PHE A 69 -0.64 3.68 14.18
CA PHE A 69 -0.26 4.33 15.43
C PHE A 69 -1.48 4.69 16.30
N LYS A 70 -2.60 5.10 15.70
CA LYS A 70 -3.85 5.38 16.43
C LYS A 70 -4.43 4.11 17.07
N ILE A 71 -4.35 2.97 16.38
CA ILE A 71 -4.76 1.67 16.94
C ILE A 71 -3.83 1.28 18.09
N GLU A 72 -2.51 1.41 17.91
CA GLU A 72 -1.51 1.06 18.93
C GLU A 72 -1.59 1.98 20.16
N SER A 73 -1.77 3.28 19.97
CA SER A 73 -1.98 4.24 21.06
C SER A 73 -3.35 4.10 21.71
N GLY A 74 -4.43 3.86 20.96
CA GLY A 74 -5.75 3.55 21.51
C GLY A 74 -5.77 2.24 22.32
N PHE A 75 -4.92 1.28 21.95
CA PHE A 75 -4.67 0.09 22.76
C PHE A 75 -3.93 0.42 24.06
N ARG A 76 -2.96 1.35 24.04
CA ARG A 76 -2.22 1.81 25.24
C ARG A 76 -3.05 2.72 26.16
N VAL A 77 -3.94 3.57 25.64
CA VAL A 77 -4.80 4.44 26.48
C VAL A 77 -5.87 3.64 27.22
N ASN A 78 -6.28 2.48 26.71
CA ASN A 78 -7.09 1.52 27.47
C ASN A 78 -6.28 0.73 28.53
N ASP A 79 -4.95 0.80 28.49
CA ASP A 79 -4.02 0.16 29.43
C ASP A 79 -3.48 1.17 30.48
N GLU A 80 -3.47 2.47 30.17
CA GLU A 80 -2.97 3.55 31.02
C GLU A 80 -3.96 4.05 32.09
N SER A 81 -5.10 3.38 32.29
CA SER A 81 -5.88 3.52 33.53
C SER A 81 -5.42 2.59 34.67
N ASN A 82 -4.27 1.91 34.53
CA ASN A 82 -3.73 1.06 35.60
C ASN A 82 -2.22 1.26 35.81
N GLU A 83 -1.80 2.48 36.16
CA GLU A 83 -0.57 2.60 36.95
C GLU A 83 -0.87 2.21 38.41
N SER A 84 -0.65 0.93 38.71
CA SER A 84 -0.51 0.42 40.07
C SER A 84 0.27 -0.90 40.05
N ILE A 85 1.58 -0.76 40.18
CA ILE A 85 2.47 -1.48 41.11
C ILE A 85 1.96 -2.86 41.60
N ASN A 86 2.79 -3.88 41.40
CA ASN A 86 2.75 -5.20 42.04
C ASN A 86 1.50 -6.08 41.80
N SER A 87 1.58 -6.95 40.80
CA SER A 87 1.37 -8.40 40.97
C SER A 87 1.34 -9.10 39.61
N CYS A 88 2.53 -9.42 39.11
CA CYS A 88 2.71 -10.42 38.06
C CYS A 88 2.14 -11.76 38.58
N SER A 89 0.88 -12.08 38.23
CA SER A 89 0.19 -13.40 38.34
C SER A 89 -1.34 -13.30 38.51
N VAL A 90 -1.90 -12.15 38.94
CA VAL A 90 -3.32 -12.09 39.37
C VAL A 90 -4.23 -11.35 38.37
N THR A 91 -3.70 -10.45 37.54
CA THR A 91 -4.51 -9.61 36.62
C THR A 91 -5.09 -10.37 35.43
N SER A 92 -4.43 -11.42 34.93
CA SER A 92 -4.95 -12.24 33.81
C SER A 92 -6.22 -13.02 34.18
N LYS A 93 -6.42 -13.35 35.46
CA LYS A 93 -7.59 -14.10 35.96
C LYS A 93 -8.87 -13.26 35.98
N LEU A 94 -8.74 -11.95 36.22
CA LEU A 94 -9.88 -11.03 36.35
C LEU A 94 -10.40 -10.58 34.98
N ASN A 95 -9.53 -10.52 33.97
CA ASN A 95 -9.91 -10.07 32.63
C ASN A 95 -10.69 -11.14 31.85
N LEU A 96 -10.32 -12.42 31.95
CA LEU A 96 -10.96 -13.46 31.13
C LEU A 96 -12.43 -13.69 31.49
N LYS A 97 -12.78 -13.60 32.78
CA LYS A 97 -14.18 -13.63 33.28
C LYS A 97 -15.03 -12.48 32.73
N LYS A 98 -14.44 -11.30 32.51
CA LYS A 98 -15.15 -10.15 31.91
C LYS A 98 -15.25 -10.24 30.38
N LEU A 99 -14.38 -11.05 29.76
CA LEU A 99 -14.21 -11.16 28.30
C LEU A 99 -14.96 -12.34 27.67
N ILE A 100 -15.43 -13.29 28.49
CA ILE A 100 -16.16 -14.47 28.05
C ILE A 100 -17.53 -14.49 28.75
N PRO A 101 -18.63 -14.80 28.04
CA PRO A 101 -19.94 -15.04 28.65
C PRO A 101 -19.92 -16.20 29.65
N ASP A 102 -20.74 -16.15 30.70
CA ASP A 102 -20.87 -17.27 31.64
C ASP A 102 -21.35 -18.55 30.95
N PHE A 103 -20.81 -19.68 31.36
CA PHE A 103 -21.19 -20.97 30.79
C PHE A 103 -22.45 -21.52 31.47
N ASP A 104 -23.56 -21.58 30.73
CA ASP A 104 -24.75 -22.29 31.18
C ASP A 104 -24.81 -23.69 30.53
N PRO A 105 -24.64 -24.79 31.28
CA PRO A 105 -24.69 -26.14 30.73
C PRO A 105 -26.06 -26.54 30.14
N LYS A 106 -27.13 -25.78 30.43
CA LYS A 106 -28.48 -26.05 29.90
C LYS A 106 -28.74 -25.37 28.55
N GLN A 107 -28.03 -24.27 28.26
CA GLN A 107 -28.31 -23.40 27.11
C GLN A 107 -27.08 -23.20 26.19
N SER A 108 -25.88 -23.38 26.72
CA SER A 108 -24.63 -23.07 26.03
C SER A 108 -23.98 -24.35 25.49
N ASP A 109 -23.60 -24.31 24.21
CA ASP A 109 -22.78 -25.34 23.60
C ASP A 109 -21.34 -25.27 24.14
N ILE A 110 -20.89 -26.36 24.77
CA ILE A 110 -19.54 -26.50 25.31
C ILE A 110 -18.46 -26.32 24.23
N SER A 111 -18.71 -26.76 23.00
CA SER A 111 -17.76 -26.65 21.90
C SER A 111 -17.56 -25.18 21.51
N LEU A 112 -18.66 -24.44 21.39
CA LEU A 112 -18.64 -23.01 21.11
C LEU A 112 -17.95 -22.22 22.24
N TYR A 113 -18.23 -22.59 23.49
CA TYR A 113 -17.60 -21.99 24.65
C TYR A 113 -16.07 -22.13 24.64
N LEU A 114 -15.56 -23.33 24.32
CA LEU A 114 -14.12 -23.58 24.23
C LEU A 114 -13.44 -22.79 23.10
N VAL A 115 -14.11 -22.61 21.96
CA VAL A 115 -13.60 -21.80 20.84
C VAL A 115 -13.47 -20.32 21.25
N ILE A 116 -14.47 -19.79 21.96
CA ILE A 116 -14.45 -18.41 22.49
C ILE A 116 -13.32 -18.28 23.51
N PHE A 117 -13.20 -19.24 24.43
CA PHE A 117 -12.12 -19.28 25.42
C PHE A 117 -10.74 -19.28 24.77
N GLU A 118 -10.49 -20.16 23.81
CA GLU A 118 -9.20 -20.26 23.12
C GLU A 118 -8.84 -18.94 22.43
N ARG A 119 -9.80 -18.32 21.73
CA ARG A 119 -9.59 -17.04 21.05
C ARG A 119 -9.26 -15.93 22.03
N GLN A 120 -9.93 -15.87 23.18
CA GLN A 120 -9.67 -14.84 24.19
C GLN A 120 -8.38 -15.10 24.96
N ALA A 121 -8.04 -16.35 25.26
CA ALA A 121 -6.77 -16.73 25.87
C ALA A 121 -5.58 -16.38 24.96
N LYS A 122 -5.71 -16.61 23.65
CA LYS A 122 -4.72 -16.17 22.64
C LYS A 122 -4.59 -14.64 22.58
N ARG A 123 -5.70 -13.91 22.60
CA ARG A 123 -5.70 -12.43 22.61
C ARG A 123 -5.07 -11.83 23.87
N ALA A 124 -5.31 -12.47 25.02
CA ALA A 124 -4.74 -12.08 26.30
C ALA A 124 -3.31 -12.61 26.53
N SER A 125 -2.68 -13.22 25.51
CA SER A 125 -1.32 -13.77 25.58
C SER A 125 -1.08 -14.73 26.76
N ILE A 126 -2.10 -15.50 27.15
CA ILE A 126 -2.01 -16.45 28.27
C ILE A 126 -1.22 -17.68 27.81
N GLU A 127 -0.22 -18.08 28.59
CA GLU A 127 0.57 -19.28 28.31
C GLU A 127 -0.30 -20.55 28.37
N LYS A 128 -0.10 -21.48 27.42
CA LYS A 128 -0.87 -22.75 27.33
C LYS A 128 -0.89 -23.56 28.62
N LYS A 129 0.19 -23.50 29.41
CA LYS A 129 0.31 -24.19 30.70
C LYS A 129 -0.74 -23.72 31.72
N GLU A 130 -1.23 -22.50 31.58
CA GLU A 130 -2.21 -21.90 32.49
C GLU A 130 -3.66 -22.05 32.00
N TRP A 131 -3.89 -22.48 30.75
CA TRP A 131 -5.23 -22.54 30.15
C TRP A 131 -6.16 -23.45 30.93
N VAL A 132 -5.69 -24.61 31.37
CA VAL A 132 -6.50 -25.56 32.15
C VAL A 132 -6.94 -24.95 33.48
N GLY A 133 -6.03 -24.25 34.17
CA GLY A 133 -6.36 -23.58 35.44
C GLY A 133 -7.35 -22.43 35.26
N GLN A 134 -7.22 -21.66 34.19
CA GLN A 134 -8.16 -20.58 33.86
C GLN A 134 -9.54 -21.11 33.46
N LEU A 135 -9.57 -22.17 32.65
CA LEU A 135 -10.82 -22.81 32.22
C LEU A 135 -11.57 -23.42 33.41
N LEU A 136 -10.86 -24.09 34.33
CA LEU A 136 -11.44 -24.59 35.57
C LEU A 136 -12.02 -23.46 36.43
N GLY A 137 -11.32 -22.33 36.56
CA GLY A 137 -11.81 -21.17 37.30
C GLY A 137 -13.03 -20.46 36.69
N LEU A 138 -13.34 -20.75 35.43
CA LEU A 138 -14.52 -20.27 34.71
C LEU A 138 -15.69 -21.25 34.75
N LEU A 139 -15.43 -22.56 34.73
CA LEU A 139 -16.46 -23.61 34.73
C LEU A 139 -16.94 -24.01 36.12
N TYR A 140 -16.15 -23.77 37.18
CA TYR A 140 -16.47 -24.12 38.57
C TYR A 140 -17.06 -22.96 39.39
N LEU A 141 -17.57 -21.90 38.75
CA LEU A 141 -18.39 -20.87 39.42
C LEU A 141 -19.88 -21.07 39.13
#